data_AF-A0AA35VSF0-F1
#
_entry.id   AF-A0AA35VSF0-F1
#
_cell.length_a   1.000
_cell.length_b   1.000
_cell.length_c   1.000
_cell.angle_alpha   90.00
_cell.angle_beta   90.00
_cell.angle_gamma   90.00
#
_symmetry.space_group_name_H-M   'P 1'
#
loop_
_entity.id
_entity.type
_entity.pdbx_description
1 polymer ?
#
loop_
_entity_poly.entity_id
_entity_poly.type
_entity_poly.pdbx_seq_one_letter_code
_entity_poly.pdbx_strand_id
1 'polypeptide(L)'
;MAKYATFCQTSLKRTKRRDFAPSRSEVIACLGRRDMNTVVVSYGNAQCQININSSTTCGEVVKTLTLGLKVSTENNRFALFEQCSHQSKVIDDRTILADILGKFEGYYKEDLSRMRPGDPMPEKWRLFFKFFCYLKPHSVPSDSIESVFLYEQFCNDVVVGMFPVSQEKLLKLAALRLQYLDGDCTPGSTIQDVTEVYPISRIEQEVREQKDMFGSLDLHETYYKDTLRHSKGIGTLTKKTKAPQITEEDKLRASIEVKKNAIKASVADLWRRLEGTTANQVQQKYLEILSECAAFGSTFFEAEYTNRDQRFPKELWLVVNCKGVQIYQRGAVAPIQSYLYENIVSFGAPVSNEYKLIVEGQAPISIHTSQVAEIAKLMKAYIQAVVAHQY
;
A
#
# COMPACT_ATOMS: atom_id res chain seq x y z
N MET A 1 3.28 -49.74 -5.42
CA MET A 1 4.25 -49.40 -4.34
C MET A 1 5.58 -48.86 -4.86
N ALA A 2 6.28 -49.50 -5.81
CA ALA A 2 7.59 -49.03 -6.31
C ALA A 2 7.63 -47.56 -6.79
N LYS A 3 6.62 -47.09 -7.53
CA LYS A 3 6.52 -45.68 -7.99
C LYS A 3 6.41 -44.68 -6.83
N TYR A 4 5.68 -45.02 -5.76
CA TYR A 4 5.60 -44.19 -4.56
C TYR A 4 6.92 -44.22 -3.78
N ALA A 5 7.58 -45.36 -3.67
CA ALA A 5 8.90 -45.45 -3.02
C ALA A 5 9.93 -44.53 -3.71
N THR A 6 9.96 -44.54 -5.04
CA THR A 6 10.84 -43.67 -5.84
C THR A 6 10.52 -42.18 -5.65
N PHE A 7 9.23 -41.83 -5.65
CA PHE A 7 8.79 -40.47 -5.38
C PHE A 7 9.21 -40.02 -3.97
N CYS A 8 8.94 -40.81 -2.94
CA CYS A 8 9.33 -40.51 -1.56
C CYS A 8 10.86 -40.36 -1.42
N GLN A 9 11.64 -41.26 -2.02
CA GLN A 9 13.10 -41.18 -2.00
C GLN A 9 13.62 -39.89 -2.64
N THR A 10 12.97 -39.42 -3.72
CA THR A 10 13.34 -38.18 -4.41
C THR A 10 12.94 -36.95 -3.59
N SER A 11 11.72 -36.93 -3.05
CA SER A 11 11.21 -35.85 -2.21
C SER A 11 12.02 -35.68 -0.93
N LEU A 12 12.40 -36.78 -0.26
CA LEU A 12 13.20 -36.77 0.97
C LEU A 12 14.55 -36.05 0.82
N LYS A 13 15.16 -36.05 -0.38
CA LYS A 13 16.41 -35.33 -0.65
C LYS A 13 16.26 -33.80 -0.61
N ARG A 14 15.03 -33.30 -0.76
CA ARG A 14 14.72 -31.87 -0.90
C ARG A 14 13.87 -31.34 0.27
N THR A 15 13.18 -32.22 0.98
CA THR A 15 12.31 -31.87 2.11
C THR A 15 13.10 -31.15 3.20
N LYS A 16 12.59 -29.99 3.60
CA LYS A 16 13.03 -29.25 4.78
C LYS A 16 11.93 -29.28 5.83
N ARG A 17 12.23 -28.78 7.04
CA ARG A 17 11.20 -28.51 8.04
C ARG A 17 10.13 -27.59 7.43
N ARG A 18 8.88 -27.97 7.59
CA ARG A 18 7.69 -27.23 7.13
C ARG A 18 7.04 -26.57 8.34
N ASP A 19 6.56 -25.34 8.15
CA ASP A 19 5.87 -24.58 9.21
C ASP A 19 4.36 -24.84 9.22
N PHE A 20 3.79 -25.23 8.07
CA PHE A 20 2.37 -25.50 7.91
C PHE A 20 2.13 -26.89 7.33
N ALA A 21 0.96 -27.46 7.63
CA ALA A 21 0.55 -28.72 7.03
C ALA A 21 0.28 -28.55 5.52
N PRO A 22 0.45 -29.60 4.71
CA PRO A 22 0.14 -29.56 3.29
C PRO A 22 -1.30 -29.12 2.99
N SER A 23 -1.47 -28.21 2.03
CA SER A 23 -2.80 -27.83 1.53
C SER A 23 -3.50 -28.98 0.80
N ARG A 24 -4.81 -28.89 0.59
CA ARG A 24 -5.56 -29.89 -0.20
C ARG A 24 -4.98 -30.07 -1.60
N SER A 25 -4.57 -28.98 -2.25
CA SER A 25 -3.95 -29.02 -3.58
C SER A 25 -2.62 -29.80 -3.56
N GLU A 26 -1.80 -29.56 -2.53
CA GLU A 26 -0.53 -30.26 -2.34
C GLU A 26 -0.73 -31.76 -2.12
N VAL A 27 -1.70 -32.14 -1.27
CA VAL A 27 -2.04 -33.55 -1.02
C VAL A 27 -2.46 -34.24 -2.32
N ILE A 28 -3.34 -33.62 -3.11
CA ILE A 28 -3.80 -34.18 -4.40
C ILE A 28 -2.62 -34.36 -5.36
N ALA A 29 -1.71 -33.40 -5.43
CA ALA A 29 -0.53 -33.47 -6.27
C ALA A 29 0.43 -34.60 -5.83
N CYS A 30 0.68 -34.73 -4.52
CA CYS A 30 1.48 -35.81 -3.95
C CYS A 30 0.87 -37.20 -4.20
N LEU A 31 -0.46 -37.35 -4.06
CA LEU A 31 -1.18 -38.60 -4.41
C LEU A 31 -1.03 -38.93 -5.90
N GLY A 32 -1.03 -37.89 -6.75
CA GLY A 32 -0.73 -38.01 -8.17
C GLY A 32 0.74 -38.23 -8.52
N ARG A 33 1.67 -38.08 -7.56
CA ARG A 33 3.14 -38.03 -7.77
C ARG A 33 3.53 -37.02 -8.85
N ARG A 34 2.88 -35.86 -8.81
CA ARG A 34 3.07 -34.76 -9.75
C ARG A 34 3.26 -33.46 -9.00
N ASP A 35 3.73 -32.45 -9.70
CA ASP A 35 3.79 -31.10 -9.19
C ASP A 35 2.37 -30.48 -9.13
N MET A 36 2.22 -29.43 -8.33
CA MET A 36 1.01 -28.64 -8.18
C MET A 36 1.15 -27.30 -8.88
N ASN A 37 0.05 -26.84 -9.47
CA ASN A 37 0.00 -25.50 -10.05
C ASN A 37 -0.50 -24.50 -9.01
N THR A 38 0.10 -23.32 -9.02
CA THR A 38 -0.37 -22.14 -8.28
C THR A 38 -0.37 -20.92 -9.20
N VAL A 39 -1.04 -19.86 -8.77
CA VAL A 39 -1.13 -18.60 -9.51
C VAL A 39 -0.45 -17.50 -8.72
N VAL A 40 0.45 -16.78 -9.38
CA VAL A 40 1.02 -15.54 -8.88
C VAL A 40 0.37 -14.37 -9.62
N VAL A 41 -0.18 -13.44 -8.86
CA VAL A 41 -0.85 -12.24 -9.37
C VAL A 41 0.15 -11.08 -9.40
N SER A 42 -0.01 -10.16 -10.34
CA SER A 42 0.71 -8.90 -10.41
C SER A 42 -0.27 -7.75 -10.64
N TYR A 43 0.23 -6.51 -10.72
CA TYR A 43 -0.54 -5.34 -11.08
C TYR A 43 -1.32 -5.53 -12.39
N GLY A 44 -2.43 -4.80 -12.53
CA GLY A 44 -3.36 -4.98 -13.66
C GLY A 44 -4.08 -6.34 -13.67
N ASN A 45 -4.11 -7.06 -12.54
CA ASN A 45 -4.63 -8.42 -12.42
C ASN A 45 -3.94 -9.44 -13.35
N ALA A 46 -2.70 -9.16 -13.78
CA ALA A 46 -1.92 -10.12 -14.55
C ALA A 46 -1.67 -11.38 -13.70
N GLN A 47 -1.89 -12.56 -14.30
CA GLN A 47 -1.73 -13.85 -13.62
C GLN A 47 -0.67 -14.68 -14.32
N CYS A 48 0.26 -15.22 -13.54
CA CYS A 48 1.25 -16.18 -14.00
C CYS A 48 1.02 -17.51 -13.29
N GLN A 49 0.73 -18.55 -14.07
CA GLN A 49 0.60 -19.91 -13.53
C GLN A 49 1.98 -20.55 -13.42
N ILE A 50 2.29 -21.07 -12.23
CA ILE A 50 3.61 -21.63 -11.92
C ILE A 50 3.43 -23.04 -11.39
N ASN A 51 4.25 -23.96 -11.90
CA ASN A 51 4.27 -25.33 -11.45
C ASN A 51 5.32 -25.49 -10.34
N ILE A 52 4.91 -26.03 -9.20
CA ILE A 52 5.75 -26.14 -8.00
C ILE A 52 5.60 -27.51 -7.34
N ASN A 53 6.65 -27.95 -6.66
CA ASN A 53 6.63 -29.13 -5.78
C ASN A 53 6.67 -28.71 -4.30
N SER A 54 6.58 -29.68 -3.40
CA SER A 54 6.60 -29.50 -1.93
C SER A 54 7.89 -28.92 -1.35
N SER A 55 8.92 -28.66 -2.17
CA SER A 55 10.21 -28.10 -1.75
C SER A 55 10.62 -26.86 -2.55
N THR A 56 9.76 -26.36 -3.45
CA THR A 56 10.07 -25.18 -4.26
C THR A 56 10.10 -23.94 -3.37
N THR A 57 11.17 -23.16 -3.46
CA THR A 57 11.36 -21.94 -2.66
C THR A 57 10.74 -20.71 -3.33
N CYS A 58 10.37 -19.70 -2.53
CA CYS A 58 9.90 -18.42 -3.07
C CYS A 58 10.94 -17.75 -3.97
N GLY A 59 12.23 -17.84 -3.63
CA GLY A 59 13.32 -17.29 -4.43
C GLY A 59 13.47 -17.98 -5.80
N GLU A 60 13.26 -19.30 -5.88
CA GLU A 60 13.21 -20.02 -7.18
C GLU A 60 12.08 -19.48 -8.07
N VAL A 61 10.92 -19.20 -7.47
CA VAL A 61 9.76 -18.67 -8.18
C VAL A 61 10.00 -17.22 -8.63
N VAL A 62 10.57 -16.37 -7.78
CA VAL A 62 10.98 -15.00 -8.13
C VAL A 62 11.96 -15.02 -9.30
N LYS A 63 12.96 -15.91 -9.29
CA LYS A 63 13.91 -16.07 -10.40
C LYS A 63 13.22 -16.50 -11.70
N THR A 64 12.28 -17.44 -11.59
CA THR A 64 11.50 -17.90 -12.75
C THR A 64 10.67 -16.76 -13.35
N LEU A 65 10.01 -15.96 -12.51
CA LEU A 65 9.20 -14.83 -12.92
C LEU A 65 10.03 -13.70 -13.54
N THR A 66 11.12 -13.30 -12.90
CA THR A 66 12.01 -12.24 -13.39
C THR A 66 12.63 -12.62 -14.74
N LEU A 67 13.07 -13.87 -14.92
CA LEU A 67 13.58 -14.37 -16.19
C LEU A 67 12.48 -14.40 -17.27
N GLY A 68 11.29 -14.92 -16.95
CA GLY A 68 10.17 -15.01 -17.89
C GLY A 68 9.65 -13.65 -18.34
N LEU A 69 9.67 -12.66 -17.45
CA LEU A 69 9.28 -11.27 -17.72
C LEU A 69 10.42 -10.42 -18.27
N LYS A 70 11.64 -10.96 -18.40
CA LYS A 70 12.85 -10.24 -18.86
C LYS A 70 13.10 -8.94 -18.09
N VAL A 71 12.84 -8.95 -16.78
CA VAL A 71 13.07 -7.81 -15.90
C VAL A 71 14.49 -7.87 -15.35
N SER A 72 15.20 -6.74 -15.35
CA SER A 72 16.56 -6.68 -14.80
C SER A 72 16.54 -6.90 -13.28
N THR A 73 17.54 -7.63 -12.79
CA THR A 73 17.77 -7.83 -11.34
C THR A 73 19.02 -7.12 -10.85
N GLU A 74 19.68 -6.36 -11.73
CA GLU A 74 20.92 -5.64 -11.42
C GLU A 74 20.66 -4.34 -10.66
N ASN A 75 19.54 -3.67 -10.99
CA ASN A 75 19.24 -2.33 -10.49
C ASN A 75 18.19 -2.32 -9.39
N ASN A 76 17.22 -3.22 -9.42
CA ASN A 76 16.13 -3.27 -8.46
C ASN A 76 15.75 -4.72 -8.16
N ARG A 77 15.11 -4.95 -7.02
CA ARG A 77 14.72 -6.30 -6.57
C ARG A 77 13.22 -6.46 -6.54
N PHE A 78 12.77 -7.61 -7.03
CA PHE A 78 11.39 -8.08 -6.92
C PHE A 78 11.29 -9.16 -5.86
N ALA A 79 10.09 -9.34 -5.30
CA ALA A 79 9.81 -10.42 -4.37
C ALA A 79 8.36 -10.90 -4.50
N LEU A 80 8.06 -12.03 -3.85
CA LEU A 80 6.69 -12.46 -3.62
C LEU A 80 6.16 -11.89 -2.31
N PHE A 81 4.88 -11.54 -2.32
CA PHE A 81 4.15 -11.01 -1.20
C PHE A 81 2.93 -11.89 -0.93
N GLU A 82 2.61 -12.06 0.36
CA GLU A 82 1.28 -12.46 0.79
C GLU A 82 0.39 -11.22 0.72
N GLN A 83 -0.70 -11.28 -0.03
CA GLN A 83 -1.62 -10.16 -0.15
C GLN A 83 -3.06 -10.59 0.12
N CYS A 84 -3.75 -9.80 0.94
CA CYS A 84 -5.19 -9.86 1.17
C CYS A 84 -5.69 -8.44 1.39
N SER A 85 -6.67 -7.99 0.61
CA SER A 85 -7.13 -6.59 0.62
C SER A 85 -5.94 -5.62 0.48
N HIS A 86 -5.80 -4.67 1.40
CA HIS A 86 -4.69 -3.72 1.50
C HIS A 86 -3.46 -4.27 2.24
N GLN A 87 -3.56 -5.42 2.89
CA GLN A 87 -2.43 -6.01 3.60
C GLN A 87 -1.48 -6.67 2.61
N SER A 88 -0.19 -6.35 2.72
CA SER A 88 0.87 -6.92 1.88
C SER A 88 2.11 -7.20 2.72
N LYS A 89 2.57 -8.46 2.73
CA LYS A 89 3.72 -8.90 3.52
C LYS A 89 4.72 -9.63 2.65
N VAL A 90 5.97 -9.20 2.66
CA VAL A 90 7.02 -9.82 1.85
C VAL A 90 7.38 -11.21 2.38
N ILE A 91 7.52 -12.17 1.46
CA ILE A 91 7.90 -13.55 1.74
C ILE A 91 9.42 -13.68 1.56
N ASP A 92 10.09 -14.35 2.50
CA ASP A 92 11.54 -14.57 2.41
C ASP A 92 11.86 -15.58 1.29
N ASP A 93 12.91 -15.32 0.51
CA ASP A 93 13.31 -16.15 -0.62
C ASP A 93 13.53 -17.64 -0.25
N ARG A 94 13.93 -17.94 0.99
CA ARG A 94 14.18 -19.31 1.46
C ARG A 94 12.90 -20.06 1.86
N THR A 95 11.78 -19.35 1.95
CA THR A 95 10.49 -19.91 2.37
C THR A 95 10.01 -20.93 1.35
N ILE A 96 9.45 -22.04 1.82
CA ILE A 96 8.85 -23.05 0.96
C ILE A 96 7.47 -22.54 0.53
N LEU A 97 7.24 -22.39 -0.77
CA LEU A 97 6.00 -21.78 -1.26
C LEU A 97 4.76 -22.61 -0.90
N ALA A 98 4.91 -23.93 -0.83
CA ALA A 98 3.85 -24.84 -0.40
C ALA A 98 3.37 -24.56 1.04
N ASP A 99 4.24 -24.08 1.95
CA ASP A 99 3.84 -23.67 3.30
C ASP A 99 2.96 -22.43 3.28
N ILE A 100 3.26 -21.46 2.42
CA ILE A 100 2.44 -20.26 2.27
C ILE A 100 1.04 -20.63 1.76
N LEU A 101 0.94 -21.58 0.83
CA LEU A 101 -0.36 -22.06 0.34
C LEU A 101 -1.14 -22.81 1.44
N GLY A 102 -0.46 -23.63 2.26
CA GLY A 102 -1.05 -24.26 3.44
C GLY A 102 -1.56 -23.24 4.46
N LYS A 103 -0.77 -22.20 4.71
CA LYS A 103 -1.13 -21.06 5.58
C LYS A 103 -2.36 -20.32 5.06
N PHE A 104 -2.44 -20.00 3.76
CA PHE A 104 -3.60 -19.34 3.16
C PHE A 104 -4.87 -20.20 3.28
N GLU A 105 -4.77 -21.52 3.09
CA GLU A 105 -5.89 -22.43 3.30
C GLU A 105 -6.35 -22.45 4.77
N GLY A 106 -5.41 -22.39 5.71
CA GLY A 106 -5.70 -22.27 7.14
C GLY A 106 -6.48 -21.00 7.48
N TYR A 107 -5.99 -19.84 7.05
CA TYR A 107 -6.65 -18.55 7.27
C TYR A 107 -8.06 -18.51 6.68
N TYR A 108 -8.22 -18.98 5.44
CA TYR A 108 -9.52 -19.00 4.79
C TYR A 108 -10.53 -19.90 5.54
N LYS A 109 -10.10 -21.05 6.08
CA LYS A 109 -10.96 -21.91 6.91
C LYS A 109 -11.33 -21.25 8.24
N GLU A 110 -10.39 -20.56 8.87
CA GLU A 110 -10.63 -19.84 10.12
C GLU A 110 -11.64 -18.70 9.90
N ASP A 111 -11.48 -17.92 8.84
CA ASP A 111 -12.41 -16.85 8.47
C ASP A 111 -13.81 -17.41 8.18
N LEU A 112 -13.90 -18.49 7.40
CA LEU A 112 -15.18 -19.19 7.15
C LEU A 112 -15.85 -19.67 8.44
N SER A 113 -15.08 -20.16 9.42
CA SER A 113 -15.63 -20.65 10.69
C SER A 113 -16.22 -19.54 11.57
N ARG A 114 -15.81 -18.29 11.35
CA ARG A 114 -16.28 -17.11 12.07
C ARG A 114 -17.47 -16.41 11.41
N MET A 115 -17.85 -16.83 10.19
CA MET A 115 -18.91 -16.17 9.43
C MET A 115 -20.29 -16.41 10.02
N ARG A 116 -21.13 -15.37 9.94
CA ARG A 116 -22.56 -15.44 10.22
C ARG A 116 -23.38 -15.43 8.93
N PRO A 117 -24.63 -15.90 8.96
CA PRO A 117 -25.53 -15.80 7.81
C PRO A 117 -25.67 -14.34 7.34
N GLY A 118 -25.38 -14.09 6.07
CA GLY A 118 -25.44 -12.76 5.45
C GLY A 118 -24.11 -12.02 5.39
N ASP A 119 -23.04 -12.53 6.03
CA ASP A 119 -21.71 -11.95 5.88
C ASP A 119 -21.19 -12.17 4.43
N PRO A 120 -20.52 -11.17 3.82
CA PRO A 120 -19.86 -11.35 2.52
C PRO A 120 -18.71 -12.36 2.63
N MET A 121 -18.49 -13.16 1.58
CA MET A 121 -17.43 -14.17 1.53
C MET A 121 -16.05 -13.58 1.85
N PRO A 122 -15.15 -14.28 2.58
CA PRO A 122 -13.90 -13.68 3.00
C PRO A 122 -13.00 -13.52 1.78
N GLU A 123 -12.22 -12.45 1.78
CA GLU A 123 -11.23 -12.26 0.74
C GLU A 123 -10.16 -13.35 0.80
N LYS A 124 -9.68 -13.75 -0.38
CA LYS A 124 -8.68 -14.80 -0.50
C LYS A 124 -7.29 -14.20 -0.50
N TRP A 125 -6.43 -14.78 0.34
CA TRP A 125 -4.99 -14.54 0.27
C TRP A 125 -4.42 -15.01 -1.07
N ARG A 126 -3.57 -14.19 -1.67
CA ARG A 126 -2.92 -14.45 -2.96
C ARG A 126 -1.42 -14.19 -2.89
N LEU A 127 -0.68 -14.92 -3.72
CA LEU A 127 0.71 -14.63 -4.01
C LEU A 127 0.77 -13.44 -4.96
N PHE A 128 1.49 -12.39 -4.59
CA PHE A 128 1.61 -11.18 -5.39
C PHE A 128 3.08 -10.90 -5.72
N PHE A 129 3.39 -10.63 -6.99
CA PHE A 129 4.74 -10.31 -7.46
C PHE A 129 4.85 -8.81 -7.74
N LYS A 130 5.78 -8.13 -7.07
CA LYS A 130 5.99 -6.67 -7.22
C LYS A 130 7.40 -6.24 -6.79
N PHE A 131 7.70 -4.94 -6.95
CA PHE A 131 8.96 -4.38 -6.46
C PHE A 131 9.06 -4.54 -4.93
N PHE A 132 10.25 -4.92 -4.50
CA PHE A 132 10.62 -5.01 -3.10
C PHE A 132 11.68 -3.99 -2.71
N CYS A 133 12.72 -3.79 -3.54
CA CYS A 133 13.76 -2.80 -3.29
C CYS A 133 14.05 -1.95 -4.52
N TYR A 134 14.15 -0.64 -4.31
CA TYR A 134 14.55 0.32 -5.33
C TYR A 134 16.02 0.72 -5.12
N LEU A 135 16.97 0.10 -5.83
CA LEU A 135 18.39 0.49 -5.70
C LEU A 135 18.70 1.64 -6.66
N LYS A 136 18.26 1.52 -7.93
CA LYS A 136 18.43 2.55 -8.97
C LYS A 136 17.13 2.75 -9.76
N PRO A 137 16.07 3.29 -9.14
CA PRO A 137 14.78 3.48 -9.82
C PRO A 137 14.84 4.49 -10.98
N HIS A 138 15.77 5.45 -10.96
CA HIS A 138 15.98 6.41 -12.04
C HIS A 138 16.66 5.80 -13.28
N SER A 139 17.29 4.63 -13.14
CA SER A 139 18.00 3.95 -14.23
C SER A 139 17.12 2.96 -15.00
N VAL A 140 15.82 2.89 -14.67
CA VAL A 140 14.87 1.98 -15.30
C VAL A 140 14.53 2.51 -16.71
N PRO A 141 14.77 1.74 -17.79
CA PRO A 141 14.43 2.17 -19.15
C PRO A 141 12.92 2.35 -19.31
N SER A 142 12.49 3.45 -19.91
CA SER A 142 11.07 3.84 -20.01
C SER A 142 10.19 2.81 -20.74
N ASP A 143 10.77 2.10 -21.71
CA ASP A 143 10.13 1.07 -22.55
C ASP A 143 10.22 -0.36 -21.97
N SER A 144 10.80 -0.52 -20.79
CA SER A 144 10.96 -1.82 -20.14
C SER A 144 9.71 -2.25 -19.38
N ILE A 145 9.54 -3.58 -19.21
CA ILE A 145 8.52 -4.15 -18.31
C ILE A 145 8.75 -3.67 -16.87
N GLU A 146 10.01 -3.46 -16.46
CA GLU A 146 10.37 -2.92 -15.15
C GLU A 146 9.74 -1.53 -14.92
N SER A 147 9.72 -0.66 -15.93
CA SER A 147 9.06 0.65 -15.87
C SER A 147 7.55 0.54 -15.65
N VAL A 148 6.90 -0.47 -16.24
CA VAL A 148 5.46 -0.71 -16.06
C VAL A 148 5.15 -1.10 -14.62
N PHE A 149 5.95 -2.00 -14.03
CA PHE A 149 5.83 -2.36 -12.62
C PHE A 149 6.09 -1.15 -11.70
N LEU A 150 7.03 -0.27 -12.08
CA LEU A 150 7.43 0.87 -11.27
C LEU A 150 6.29 1.89 -11.24
N TYR A 151 5.71 2.15 -12.40
CA TYR A 151 4.51 2.96 -12.57
C TYR A 151 3.33 2.43 -11.76
N GLU A 152 2.94 1.16 -11.94
CA GLU A 152 1.80 0.59 -11.23
C GLU A 152 1.99 0.59 -9.71
N GLN A 153 3.21 0.34 -9.22
CA GLN A 153 3.49 0.38 -7.79
C GLN A 153 3.35 1.79 -7.23
N PHE A 154 3.90 2.81 -7.89
CA PHE A 154 3.74 4.17 -7.43
C PHE A 154 2.30 4.69 -7.56
N CYS A 155 1.56 4.30 -8.61
CA CYS A 155 0.13 4.60 -8.70
C CYS A 155 -0.62 4.07 -7.47
N ASN A 156 -0.37 2.82 -7.10
CA ASN A 156 -0.95 2.23 -5.90
C ASN A 156 -0.55 3.00 -4.63
N ASP A 157 0.73 3.34 -4.47
CA ASP A 157 1.22 4.04 -3.29
C ASP A 157 0.63 5.46 -3.18
N VAL A 158 0.46 6.17 -4.30
CA VAL A 158 -0.22 7.47 -4.36
C VAL A 158 -1.69 7.35 -3.97
N VAL A 159 -2.43 6.37 -4.52
CA VAL A 159 -3.86 6.18 -4.25
C VAL A 159 -4.14 5.75 -2.81
N VAL A 160 -3.29 4.89 -2.23
CA VAL A 160 -3.39 4.50 -0.82
C VAL A 160 -2.97 5.66 0.11
N GLY A 161 -2.32 6.70 -0.41
CA GLY A 161 -1.85 7.85 0.36
C GLY A 161 -0.49 7.61 1.05
N MET A 162 0.23 6.58 0.62
CA MET A 162 1.57 6.18 1.10
C MET A 162 2.70 6.77 0.24
N PHE A 163 2.46 7.92 -0.37
CA PHE A 163 3.47 8.69 -1.08
C PHE A 163 3.22 10.20 -0.88
N PRO A 164 4.20 10.96 -0.35
CA PRO A 164 4.03 12.38 -0.10
C PRO A 164 4.13 13.18 -1.40
N VAL A 165 3.00 13.76 -1.82
CA VAL A 165 2.91 14.63 -3.00
C VAL A 165 2.08 15.86 -2.64
N SER A 166 2.44 17.02 -3.18
CA SER A 166 1.62 18.24 -3.09
C SER A 166 0.27 18.06 -3.78
N GLN A 167 -0.78 18.74 -3.30
CA GLN A 167 -2.11 18.67 -3.89
C GLN A 167 -2.15 18.96 -5.40
N GLU A 168 -1.40 19.96 -5.87
CA GLU A 168 -1.34 20.30 -7.30
C GLU A 168 -0.82 19.12 -8.14
N LYS A 169 0.29 18.49 -7.71
CA LYS A 169 0.83 17.30 -8.36
C LYS A 169 -0.13 16.10 -8.25
N LEU A 170 -0.82 15.90 -7.12
CA LEU A 170 -1.82 14.82 -6.99
C LEU A 170 -2.95 14.94 -8.01
N LEU A 171 -3.47 16.15 -8.26
CA LEU A 171 -4.51 16.37 -9.26
C LEU A 171 -4.01 16.02 -10.68
N LYS A 172 -2.77 16.40 -11.01
CA LYS A 172 -2.12 16.03 -12.29
C LYS A 172 -1.94 14.52 -12.42
N LEU A 173 -1.47 13.86 -11.37
CA LEU A 173 -1.29 12.40 -11.34
C LEU A 173 -2.63 11.67 -11.47
N ALA A 174 -3.69 12.13 -10.80
CA ALA A 174 -5.02 11.56 -10.92
C ALA A 174 -5.56 11.66 -12.36
N ALA A 175 -5.39 12.82 -13.01
CA ALA A 175 -5.78 13.02 -14.41
C ALA A 175 -4.97 12.13 -15.37
N LEU A 176 -3.65 12.01 -15.15
CA LEU A 176 -2.81 11.08 -15.90
C LEU A 176 -3.28 9.64 -15.71
N ARG A 177 -3.59 9.21 -14.47
CA ARG A 177 -4.07 7.86 -14.21
C ARG A 177 -5.39 7.57 -14.92
N LEU A 178 -6.33 8.52 -14.96
CA LEU A 178 -7.56 8.38 -15.74
C LEU A 178 -7.28 8.26 -17.23
N GLN A 179 -6.40 9.09 -17.79
CA GLN A 179 -5.99 8.98 -19.19
C GLN A 179 -5.39 7.60 -19.52
N TYR A 180 -4.66 6.99 -18.58
CA TYR A 180 -4.13 5.63 -18.76
C TYR A 180 -5.22 4.56 -18.76
N LEU A 181 -6.22 4.67 -17.88
CA LEU A 181 -7.26 3.66 -17.69
C LEU A 181 -8.38 3.76 -18.73
N ASP A 182 -8.85 4.98 -18.97
CA ASP A 182 -10.08 5.26 -19.73
C ASP A 182 -9.79 5.86 -21.13
N GLY A 183 -8.55 6.29 -21.39
CA GLY A 183 -8.19 6.98 -22.63
C GLY A 183 -8.64 8.44 -22.65
N ASP A 184 -8.94 8.96 -23.85
CA ASP A 184 -9.31 10.36 -24.06
C ASP A 184 -10.67 10.71 -23.44
N CYS A 185 -10.74 11.89 -22.81
CA CYS A 185 -11.98 12.39 -22.22
C CYS A 185 -12.95 12.86 -23.32
N THR A 186 -14.01 12.09 -23.58
CA THR A 186 -15.06 12.44 -24.55
C THR A 186 -16.22 13.22 -23.91
N PRO A 187 -17.05 13.95 -24.70
CA PRO A 187 -18.27 14.55 -24.18
C PRO A 187 -19.22 13.50 -23.59
N GLY A 188 -19.36 13.48 -22.27
CA GLY A 188 -20.15 12.49 -21.52
C GLY A 188 -19.32 11.62 -20.56
N SER A 189 -18.00 11.58 -20.72
CA SER A 189 -17.09 10.93 -19.76
C SER A 189 -17.27 11.54 -18.37
N THR A 190 -17.60 10.70 -17.39
CA THR A 190 -17.83 11.10 -15.99
C THR A 190 -16.99 10.25 -15.06
N ILE A 191 -16.29 10.91 -14.15
CA ILE A 191 -15.51 10.24 -13.09
C ILE A 191 -16.50 9.67 -12.06
N GLN A 192 -16.72 8.35 -12.10
CA GLN A 192 -17.65 7.68 -11.18
C GLN A 192 -17.15 7.78 -9.74
N ASP A 193 -15.94 7.27 -9.50
CA ASP A 193 -15.28 7.37 -8.21
C ASP A 193 -13.87 7.96 -8.36
N VAL A 194 -13.64 9.05 -7.65
CA VAL A 194 -12.34 9.72 -7.63
C VAL A 194 -11.34 8.99 -6.74
N THR A 195 -11.81 8.12 -5.84
CA THR A 195 -10.95 7.40 -4.89
C THR A 195 -10.12 6.30 -5.55
N GLU A 196 -10.44 5.92 -6.79
CA GLU A 196 -9.64 5.01 -7.61
C GLU A 196 -8.32 5.64 -8.09
N VAL A 197 -8.27 6.98 -8.18
CA VAL A 197 -7.13 7.74 -8.74
C VAL A 197 -6.58 8.80 -7.80
N TYR A 198 -7.28 9.11 -6.70
CA TYR A 198 -6.89 10.13 -5.72
C TYR A 198 -7.05 9.59 -4.29
N PRO A 199 -6.09 9.85 -3.38
CA PRO A 199 -6.13 9.30 -2.02
C PRO A 199 -7.29 9.87 -1.18
N ILE A 200 -8.17 8.99 -0.71
CA ILE A 200 -9.28 9.35 0.17
C ILE A 200 -8.81 9.94 1.50
N SER A 201 -7.69 9.43 2.04
CA SER A 201 -7.10 9.91 3.29
C SER A 201 -6.76 11.40 3.25
N ARG A 202 -6.37 11.92 2.09
CA ARG A 202 -6.12 13.36 1.88
C ARG A 202 -7.40 14.17 1.93
N ILE A 203 -8.47 13.68 1.30
CA ILE A 203 -9.79 14.33 1.33
C ILE A 203 -10.27 14.44 2.78
N GLU A 204 -10.18 13.34 3.53
CA GLU A 204 -10.60 13.32 4.93
C GLU A 204 -9.75 14.24 5.81
N GLN A 205 -8.43 14.28 5.59
CA GLN A 205 -7.53 15.17 6.32
C GLN A 205 -7.88 16.65 6.08
N GLU A 206 -8.09 17.07 4.83
CA GLU A 206 -8.48 18.45 4.52
C GLU A 206 -9.82 18.82 5.17
N VAL A 207 -10.80 17.92 5.18
CA VAL A 207 -12.10 18.16 5.83
C VAL A 207 -11.93 18.31 7.35
N ARG A 208 -11.06 17.51 7.97
CA ARG A 208 -10.74 17.64 9.41
C ARG A 208 -10.08 18.99 9.71
N GLU A 209 -9.06 19.37 8.94
CA GLU A 209 -8.33 20.64 9.13
C GLU A 209 -9.24 21.87 8.92
N GLN A 210 -10.15 21.82 7.95
CA GLN A 210 -11.16 22.87 7.77
C GLN A 210 -12.11 22.96 8.97
N LYS A 211 -12.54 21.82 9.53
CA LYS A 211 -13.39 21.83 10.73
C LYS A 211 -12.67 22.43 11.93
N ASP A 212 -11.38 22.15 12.12
CA ASP A 212 -10.60 22.70 13.23
C ASP A 212 -10.43 24.23 13.11
N MET A 213 -10.25 24.74 11.89
CA MET A 213 -10.20 26.19 11.64
C MET A 213 -11.53 26.90 11.92
N PHE A 214 -12.66 26.31 11.51
CA PHE A 214 -13.98 26.91 11.71
C PHE A 214 -14.55 26.66 13.12
N GLY A 215 -14.18 25.56 13.77
CA GLY A 215 -14.55 25.24 15.16
C GLY A 215 -13.91 26.18 16.19
N SER A 216 -12.83 26.87 15.83
CA SER A 216 -12.26 27.95 16.67
C SER A 216 -13.03 29.28 16.57
N LEU A 217 -14.05 29.38 15.70
CA LEU A 217 -14.88 30.57 15.46
C LEU A 217 -16.33 30.42 15.94
N ASP A 218 -16.59 29.59 16.95
CA ASP A 218 -17.88 29.52 17.67
C ASP A 218 -18.13 30.75 18.56
N LEU A 219 -17.97 31.94 17.98
CA LEU A 219 -18.33 33.23 18.58
C LEU A 219 -19.43 33.93 17.76
N HIS A 220 -20.53 33.22 17.41
CA HIS A 220 -21.74 33.94 16.99
C HIS A 220 -23.07 33.14 17.08
N GLU A 221 -23.22 32.21 18.02
CA GLU A 221 -24.55 31.63 18.31
C GLU A 221 -25.35 32.40 19.39
N THR A 222 -24.95 33.63 19.70
CA THR A 222 -25.63 34.52 20.66
C THR A 222 -26.40 35.66 20.00
N TYR A 223 -26.07 36.06 18.76
CA TYR A 223 -26.71 37.24 18.14
C TYR A 223 -28.11 36.98 17.55
N TYR A 224 -28.42 35.73 17.21
CA TYR A 224 -29.72 35.36 16.63
C TYR A 224 -30.78 34.93 17.67
N LYS A 225 -30.40 34.75 18.94
CA LYS A 225 -31.35 34.34 20.00
C LYS A 225 -32.05 35.50 20.70
N ASP A 226 -31.53 36.73 20.58
CA ASP A 226 -32.11 37.92 21.23
C ASP A 226 -33.07 38.72 20.34
N THR A 227 -32.99 38.59 19.01
CA THR A 227 -33.83 39.36 18.08
C THR A 227 -35.24 38.76 17.88
N LEU A 228 -35.49 37.52 18.32
CA LEU A 228 -36.76 36.81 18.10
C LEU A 228 -37.62 36.61 19.36
N ARG A 229 -37.38 37.37 20.44
CA ARG A 229 -38.21 37.31 21.65
C ARG A 229 -39.37 38.31 21.70
N HIS A 230 -39.56 39.15 20.68
CA HIS A 230 -40.53 40.24 20.72
C HIS A 230 -41.70 40.21 19.73
N SER A 231 -42.08 39.04 19.20
CA SER A 231 -43.38 38.89 18.51
C SER A 231 -44.34 38.00 19.33
N LYS A 232 -45.05 38.61 20.27
CA LYS A 232 -46.26 38.00 20.85
C LYS A 232 -47.37 38.06 19.81
N GLY A 233 -47.94 36.89 19.51
CA GLY A 233 -49.23 36.77 18.85
C GLY A 233 -49.14 36.51 17.36
N ILE A 234 -49.26 35.24 16.99
CA ILE A 234 -50.14 34.73 15.92
C ILE A 234 -50.16 33.21 16.12
N GLY A 235 -51.33 32.67 16.44
CA GLY A 235 -51.53 31.22 16.56
C GLY A 235 -51.47 30.58 15.18
N THR A 236 -50.47 29.74 14.96
CA THR A 236 -50.41 28.87 13.78
C THR A 236 -50.15 27.45 14.24
N LEU A 237 -51.15 26.57 14.05
CA LEU A 237 -51.00 25.13 14.21
C LEU A 237 -49.92 24.64 13.23
N THR A 238 -48.75 24.33 13.75
CA THR A 238 -47.73 23.57 13.02
C THR A 238 -47.58 22.21 13.68
N LYS A 239 -47.97 21.17 12.94
CA LYS A 239 -47.61 19.78 13.27
C LYS A 239 -46.10 19.74 13.44
N LYS A 240 -45.63 19.39 14.65
CA LYS A 240 -44.22 19.06 14.93
C LYS A 240 -43.90 17.73 14.24
N THR A 241 -43.70 17.72 12.93
CA THR A 241 -42.81 16.73 12.31
C THR A 241 -41.42 17.06 12.83
N LYS A 242 -40.89 16.21 13.73
CA LYS A 242 -39.47 16.28 14.13
C LYS A 242 -38.66 16.21 12.84
N ALA A 243 -38.01 17.30 12.47
CA ALA A 243 -37.02 17.28 11.40
C ALA A 243 -35.99 16.18 11.73
N PRO A 244 -35.56 15.38 10.74
CA PRO A 244 -34.55 14.36 10.98
C PRO A 244 -33.33 15.01 11.63
N GLN A 245 -32.91 14.49 12.78
CA GLN A 245 -31.69 14.94 13.45
C GLN A 245 -30.51 14.51 12.57
N ILE A 246 -29.96 15.43 11.79
CA ILE A 246 -28.75 15.21 11.00
C ILE A 246 -27.60 14.98 11.99
N THR A 247 -27.03 13.78 11.99
CA THR A 247 -25.92 13.45 12.89
C THR A 247 -24.64 14.15 12.45
N GLU A 248 -23.68 14.33 13.37
CA GLU A 248 -22.35 14.86 13.01
C GLU A 248 -21.64 13.98 11.97
N GLU A 249 -21.90 12.67 11.97
CA GLU A 249 -21.40 11.75 10.95
C GLU A 249 -22.01 12.03 9.57
N ASP A 250 -23.31 12.32 9.49
CA ASP A 250 -23.97 12.67 8.23
C ASP A 250 -23.41 13.98 7.65
N LYS A 251 -23.13 14.97 8.52
CA LYS A 251 -22.47 16.22 8.11
C LYS A 251 -21.04 15.98 7.61
N LEU A 252 -20.28 15.11 8.27
CA LEU A 252 -18.93 14.76 7.87
C LEU A 252 -18.93 14.06 6.51
N ARG A 253 -19.83 13.09 6.31
CA ARG A 253 -20.02 12.39 5.03
C ARG A 253 -20.39 13.36 3.91
N ALA A 254 -21.33 14.28 4.16
CA ALA A 254 -21.70 15.31 3.20
C ALA A 254 -20.52 16.23 2.86
N SER A 255 -19.70 16.62 3.84
CA SER A 255 -18.52 17.45 3.63
C SER A 255 -17.44 16.75 2.79
N ILE A 256 -17.21 15.46 3.07
CA ILE A 256 -16.32 14.62 2.25
C ILE A 256 -16.85 14.52 0.82
N GLU A 257 -18.15 14.34 0.62
CA GLU A 257 -18.74 14.22 -0.71
C GLU A 257 -18.65 15.53 -1.51
N VAL A 258 -18.89 16.68 -0.87
CA VAL A 258 -18.68 18.00 -1.50
C VAL A 258 -17.23 18.16 -1.96
N LYS A 259 -16.26 17.80 -1.11
CA LYS A 259 -14.84 17.84 -1.45
C LYS A 259 -14.47 16.86 -2.57
N LYS A 260 -14.99 15.64 -2.54
CA LYS A 260 -14.84 14.66 -3.64
C LYS A 260 -15.30 15.26 -4.96
N ASN A 261 -16.47 15.92 -4.99
CA ASN A 261 -16.99 16.53 -6.22
C ASN A 261 -16.15 17.72 -6.70
N ALA A 262 -15.58 18.53 -5.79
CA ALA A 262 -14.65 19.59 -6.16
C ALA A 262 -13.34 19.03 -6.77
N ILE A 263 -12.80 17.95 -6.20
CA ILE A 263 -11.62 17.27 -6.73
C ILE A 263 -11.94 16.62 -8.08
N LYS A 264 -13.09 15.96 -8.22
CA LYS A 264 -13.58 15.39 -9.49
C LYS A 264 -13.60 16.45 -10.59
N ALA A 265 -14.17 17.63 -10.32
CA ALA A 265 -14.20 18.72 -11.30
C ALA A 265 -12.79 19.15 -11.72
N SER A 266 -11.89 19.34 -10.74
CA SER A 266 -10.50 19.74 -10.99
C SER A 266 -9.72 18.70 -11.80
N VAL A 267 -9.89 17.41 -11.48
CA VAL A 267 -9.27 16.30 -12.20
C VAL A 267 -9.83 16.19 -13.62
N ALA A 268 -11.15 16.33 -13.80
CA ALA A 268 -11.78 16.29 -15.12
C ALA A 268 -11.28 17.43 -16.04
N ASP A 269 -11.06 18.63 -15.49
CA ASP A 269 -10.50 19.76 -16.24
C ASP A 269 -9.08 19.49 -16.73
N LEU A 270 -8.27 18.80 -15.92
CA LEU A 270 -6.91 18.39 -16.31
C LEU A 270 -6.93 17.22 -17.30
N TRP A 271 -7.81 16.24 -17.10
CA TRP A 271 -7.94 15.06 -17.97
C TRP A 271 -8.32 15.47 -19.40
N ARG A 272 -9.23 16.44 -19.57
CA ARG A 272 -9.57 17.03 -20.88
C ARG A 272 -8.38 17.62 -21.64
N ARG A 273 -7.31 18.03 -20.93
CA ARG A 273 -6.10 18.61 -21.55
C ARG A 273 -5.08 17.55 -21.98
N LEU A 274 -5.34 16.26 -21.70
CA LEU A 274 -4.45 15.15 -22.01
C LEU A 274 -4.84 14.42 -23.31
N GLU A 275 -5.80 14.94 -24.08
CA GLU A 275 -6.28 14.35 -25.33
C GLU A 275 -5.12 13.99 -26.27
N GLY A 276 -5.16 12.77 -26.82
CA GLY A 276 -4.15 12.22 -27.72
C GLY A 276 -2.88 11.72 -27.00
N THR A 277 -2.81 11.78 -25.66
CA THR A 277 -1.69 11.21 -24.91
C THR A 277 -1.83 9.70 -24.82
N THR A 278 -0.86 8.97 -25.37
CA THR A 278 -0.82 7.49 -25.33
C THR A 278 -0.48 6.96 -23.94
N ALA A 279 -0.84 5.71 -23.65
CA ALA A 279 -0.55 5.06 -22.37
C ALA A 279 0.94 5.09 -21.99
N ASN A 280 1.85 4.91 -22.96
CA ASN A 280 3.30 4.99 -22.72
C ASN A 280 3.73 6.43 -22.36
N GLN A 281 3.23 7.44 -23.06
CA GLN A 281 3.50 8.83 -22.72
C GLN A 281 2.93 9.22 -21.35
N VAL A 282 1.75 8.71 -20.99
CA VAL A 282 1.16 8.90 -19.66
C VAL A 282 2.08 8.31 -18.59
N GLN A 283 2.51 7.06 -18.77
CA GLN A 283 3.43 6.38 -17.86
C GLN A 283 4.73 7.18 -17.65
N GLN A 284 5.34 7.66 -18.74
CA GLN A 284 6.55 8.49 -18.68
C GLN A 284 6.32 9.79 -17.91
N LYS A 285 5.28 10.56 -18.26
CA LYS A 285 4.93 11.81 -17.56
C LYS A 285 4.61 11.59 -16.08
N TYR A 286 3.95 10.48 -15.75
CA TYR A 286 3.61 10.14 -14.37
C TYR A 286 4.86 9.87 -13.54
N LEU A 287 5.77 9.03 -14.06
CA LEU A 287 7.04 8.73 -13.40
C LEU A 287 7.97 9.94 -13.33
N GLU A 288 7.96 10.81 -14.35
CA GLU A 288 8.73 12.07 -14.36
C GLU A 288 8.33 12.95 -13.17
N ILE A 289 7.03 13.23 -12.99
CA ILE A 289 6.52 14.03 -11.86
C ILE A 289 6.95 13.46 -10.50
N LEU A 290 6.92 12.13 -10.38
CA LEU A 290 7.29 11.45 -9.13
C LEU A 290 8.80 11.38 -8.91
N SER A 291 9.61 11.28 -9.97
CA SER A 291 11.07 11.22 -9.87
C SER A 291 11.68 12.49 -9.28
N GLU A 292 11.00 13.63 -9.41
CA GLU A 292 11.38 14.90 -8.77
C GLU A 292 11.14 14.91 -7.26
N CYS A 293 10.32 13.99 -6.72
CA CYS A 293 10.00 13.95 -5.31
C CYS A 293 11.12 13.24 -4.53
N ALA A 294 11.52 13.80 -3.39
CA ALA A 294 12.53 13.18 -2.52
C ALA A 294 12.14 11.76 -2.03
N ALA A 295 10.84 11.45 -2.05
CA ALA A 295 10.28 10.15 -1.71
C ALA A 295 10.44 9.07 -2.79
N PHE A 296 10.90 9.43 -3.99
CA PHE A 296 11.04 8.48 -5.09
C PHE A 296 12.02 7.35 -4.74
N GLY A 297 11.58 6.11 -4.93
CA GLY A 297 12.36 4.93 -4.55
C GLY A 297 12.35 4.62 -3.05
N SER A 298 11.39 5.16 -2.31
CA SER A 298 11.25 4.91 -0.87
C SER A 298 9.95 4.15 -0.56
N THR A 299 9.99 3.34 0.50
CA THR A 299 8.81 2.65 1.03
C THR A 299 8.40 3.29 2.36
N PHE A 300 7.12 3.63 2.48
CA PHE A 300 6.54 4.29 3.64
C PHE A 300 5.89 3.28 4.58
N PHE A 301 6.04 3.49 5.87
CA PHE A 301 5.40 2.71 6.93
C PHE A 301 4.73 3.65 7.91
N GLU A 302 3.46 3.40 8.21
CA GLU A 302 2.75 4.12 9.26
C GLU A 302 3.24 3.68 10.63
N ALA A 303 3.53 4.67 11.47
CA ALA A 303 4.13 4.41 12.77
C ALA A 303 3.82 5.52 13.79
N GLU A 304 3.95 5.19 15.07
CA GLU A 304 3.79 6.14 16.16
C GLU A 304 5.09 6.30 16.97
N TYR A 305 5.53 7.53 17.21
CA TYR A 305 6.69 7.80 18.05
C TYR A 305 6.35 7.60 19.54
N THR A 306 7.14 6.78 20.24
CA THR A 306 6.83 6.41 21.64
C THR A 306 7.77 7.02 22.67
N ASN A 307 8.87 7.65 22.27
CA ASN A 307 9.75 8.30 23.24
C ASN A 307 9.08 9.50 23.89
N ARG A 308 9.43 9.73 25.16
CA ARG A 308 8.92 10.87 25.96
C ARG A 308 9.60 12.20 25.65
N ASP A 309 10.65 12.20 24.83
CA ASP A 309 11.45 13.39 24.51
C ASP A 309 10.79 14.34 23.50
N GLN A 310 9.64 13.94 22.91
CA GLN A 310 8.87 14.71 21.93
C GLN A 310 9.69 15.25 20.74
N ARG A 311 10.80 14.60 20.39
CA ARG A 311 11.65 14.99 19.25
C ARG A 311 10.91 14.93 17.91
N PHE A 312 9.94 14.02 17.79
CA PHE A 312 9.14 13.82 16.59
C PHE A 312 7.64 13.86 16.93
N PRO A 313 6.77 14.20 15.96
CA PRO A 313 5.34 14.08 16.11
C PRO A 313 4.93 12.65 16.53
N LYS A 314 3.86 12.54 17.32
CA LYS A 314 3.35 11.24 17.75
C LYS A 314 3.02 10.35 16.56
N GLU A 315 2.36 10.88 15.54
CA GLU A 315 2.08 10.15 14.30
C GLU A 315 3.07 10.54 13.21
N LEU A 316 3.76 9.55 12.66
CA LEU A 316 4.80 9.77 11.66
C LEU A 316 4.78 8.68 10.57
N TRP A 317 5.56 8.93 9.53
CA TRP A 317 5.96 7.89 8.59
C TRP A 317 7.43 7.55 8.80
N LEU A 318 7.70 6.26 8.98
CA LEU A 318 9.03 5.71 8.87
C LEU A 318 9.26 5.34 7.41
N VAL A 319 10.31 5.87 6.80
CA VAL A 319 10.56 5.73 5.37
C VAL A 319 11.88 5.03 5.18
N VAL A 320 11.90 3.96 4.37
CA VAL A 320 13.09 3.15 4.13
C VAL A 320 13.42 3.16 2.64
N ASN A 321 14.67 3.46 2.30
CA ASN A 321 15.16 3.48 0.92
C ASN A 321 16.59 2.92 0.84
N CYS A 322 17.21 3.01 -0.35
CA CYS A 322 18.56 2.49 -0.58
C CYS A 322 19.67 3.23 0.17
N LYS A 323 19.44 4.47 0.64
CA LYS A 323 20.42 5.27 1.39
C LYS A 323 20.32 5.04 2.89
N GLY A 324 19.12 4.80 3.41
CA GLY A 324 18.89 4.63 4.84
C GLY A 324 17.43 4.74 5.25
N VAL A 325 17.23 5.33 6.43
CA VAL A 325 15.93 5.51 7.07
C VAL A 325 15.64 6.99 7.25
N GLN A 326 14.43 7.43 6.93
CA GLN A 326 13.99 8.80 7.09
C GLN A 326 12.71 8.85 7.93
N ILE A 327 12.53 9.96 8.65
CA ILE A 327 11.34 10.22 9.46
C ILE A 327 10.59 11.39 8.83
N TYR A 328 9.32 11.18 8.52
CA TYR A 328 8.42 12.18 7.96
C TYR A 328 7.28 12.45 8.93
N GLN A 329 6.84 13.71 9.02
CA GLN A 329 5.52 13.99 9.57
C GLN A 329 4.47 13.45 8.60
N ARG A 330 3.39 12.86 9.11
CA ARG A 330 2.30 12.38 8.24
C ARG A 330 1.80 13.51 7.35
N GLY A 331 1.75 13.24 6.06
CA GLY A 331 1.30 14.17 5.04
C GLY A 331 2.33 15.20 4.56
N ALA A 332 3.48 15.35 5.23
CA ALA A 332 4.54 16.28 4.82
C ALA A 332 5.27 15.81 3.55
N VAL A 333 5.73 16.77 2.74
CA VAL A 333 6.44 16.50 1.46
C VAL A 333 7.94 16.27 1.62
N ALA A 334 8.50 16.61 2.78
CA ALA A 334 9.93 16.52 3.07
C ALA A 334 10.18 15.79 4.40
N PRO A 335 11.34 15.10 4.55
CA PRO A 335 11.69 14.42 5.79
C PRO A 335 12.01 15.45 6.89
N ILE A 336 11.63 15.13 8.13
CA ILE A 336 12.11 15.82 9.33
C ILE A 336 13.59 15.50 9.55
N GLN A 337 13.94 14.21 9.41
CA GLN A 337 15.28 13.71 9.68
C GLN A 337 15.62 12.54 8.77
N SER A 338 16.88 12.45 8.34
CA SER A 338 17.41 11.36 7.51
C SER A 338 18.64 10.73 8.17
N TYR A 339 18.67 9.40 8.21
CA TYR A 339 19.75 8.60 8.78
C TYR A 339 20.29 7.64 7.73
N LEU A 340 21.55 7.80 7.35
CA LEU A 340 22.22 6.87 6.44
C LEU A 340 22.49 5.53 7.13
N TYR A 341 22.53 4.44 6.37
CA TYR A 341 22.83 3.11 6.92
C TYR A 341 24.16 3.06 7.66
N GLU A 342 25.16 3.83 7.23
CA GLU A 342 26.49 3.92 7.86
C GLU A 342 26.42 4.43 9.31
N ASN A 343 25.43 5.28 9.63
CA ASN A 343 25.27 5.86 10.97
C ASN A 343 24.32 5.03 11.85
N ILE A 344 23.69 3.99 11.30
CA ILE A 344 22.77 3.13 12.04
C ILE A 344 23.57 1.99 12.67
N VAL A 345 23.78 2.08 13.99
CA VAL A 345 24.55 1.10 14.76
C VAL A 345 23.77 -0.20 14.94
N SER A 346 22.48 -0.11 15.23
CA SER A 346 21.61 -1.30 15.33
C SER A 346 20.15 -0.94 15.17
N PHE A 347 19.36 -1.93 14.76
CA PHE A 347 17.90 -1.83 14.66
C PHE A 347 17.26 -3.17 15.00
N GLY A 348 16.03 -3.14 15.50
CA GLY A 348 15.30 -4.37 15.79
C GLY A 348 14.01 -4.16 16.57
N ALA A 349 13.45 -5.29 17.00
CA ALA A 349 12.16 -5.35 17.69
C ALA A 349 12.38 -5.83 19.14
N PRO A 350 12.55 -4.93 20.12
CA PRO A 350 12.74 -5.35 21.50
C PRO A 350 11.50 -6.05 22.07
N VAL A 351 10.31 -5.60 21.65
CA VAL A 351 9.01 -6.21 21.97
C VAL A 351 8.14 -6.26 20.72
N SER A 352 7.04 -7.01 20.79
CA SER A 352 6.06 -7.07 19.70
C SER A 352 5.52 -5.67 19.39
N ASN A 353 5.41 -5.35 18.09
CA ASN A 353 4.94 -4.06 17.59
C ASN A 353 5.74 -2.82 18.03
N GLU A 354 6.96 -2.98 18.56
CA GLU A 354 7.89 -1.88 18.78
C GLU A 354 9.11 -2.07 17.91
N TYR A 355 9.49 -1.01 17.19
CA TYR A 355 10.70 -0.93 16.39
C TYR A 355 11.66 0.08 17.02
N LYS A 356 12.89 -0.34 17.27
CA LYS A 356 13.93 0.49 17.87
C LYS A 356 15.08 0.69 16.89
N LEU A 357 15.48 1.95 16.71
CA LEU A 357 16.62 2.37 15.90
C LEU A 357 17.66 3.05 16.79
N ILE A 358 18.90 2.58 16.74
CA ILE A 358 20.05 3.18 17.43
C ILE A 358 20.97 3.78 16.37
N VAL A 359 21.07 5.10 16.40
CA VAL A 359 21.91 5.89 15.50
C VAL A 359 23.10 6.42 16.30
N GLU A 360 24.28 6.44 15.68
CA GLU A 360 25.50 6.94 16.31
C GLU A 360 25.32 8.40 16.79
N GLY A 361 25.73 8.66 18.03
CA GLY A 361 25.65 10.00 18.63
C GLY A 361 24.23 10.50 18.94
N GLN A 362 23.20 9.66 18.82
CA GLN A 362 21.80 10.05 19.06
C GLN A 362 21.14 9.19 20.14
N ALA A 363 20.16 9.76 20.85
CA ALA A 363 19.32 8.98 21.75
C ALA A 363 18.48 7.97 20.95
N PRO A 364 18.29 6.72 21.45
CA PRO A 364 17.55 5.69 20.74
C PRO A 364 16.15 6.15 20.32
N ILE A 365 15.69 5.69 19.16
CA ILE A 365 14.40 6.05 18.58
C ILE A 365 13.50 4.82 18.68
N SER A 366 12.46 4.88 19.51
CA SER A 366 11.44 3.84 19.63
C SER A 366 10.16 4.27 18.93
N ILE A 367 9.60 3.35 18.15
CA ILE A 367 8.42 3.58 17.32
C ILE A 367 7.48 2.37 17.45
N HIS A 368 6.18 2.62 17.58
CA HIS A 368 5.16 1.58 17.54
C HIS A 368 4.63 1.37 16.11
N THR A 369 4.56 0.11 15.67
CA THR A 369 4.00 -0.26 14.35
C THR A 369 3.68 -1.75 14.31
N SER A 370 2.69 -2.18 13.53
CA SER A 370 2.40 -3.59 13.28
C SER A 370 3.27 -4.22 12.19
N GLN A 371 4.06 -3.41 11.47
CA GLN A 371 4.85 -3.80 10.29
C GLN A 371 6.34 -3.98 10.59
N VAL A 372 6.66 -4.34 11.84
CA VAL A 372 8.04 -4.48 12.34
C VAL A 372 8.86 -5.47 11.50
N ALA A 373 8.28 -6.62 11.13
CA ALA A 373 8.97 -7.63 10.37
C ALA A 373 9.27 -7.15 8.94
N GLU A 374 8.34 -6.43 8.33
CA GLU A 374 8.42 -5.88 6.99
C GLU A 374 9.51 -4.80 6.90
N ILE A 375 9.54 -3.88 7.86
CA ILE A 375 10.60 -2.86 7.98
C ILE A 375 11.97 -3.53 8.13
N ALA A 376 12.09 -4.50 9.04
CA ALA A 376 13.35 -5.18 9.29
C ALA A 376 13.85 -5.97 8.05
N LYS A 377 12.95 -6.66 7.34
CA LYS A 377 13.28 -7.38 6.10
C LYS A 377 13.74 -6.41 5.02
N LEU A 378 13.05 -5.29 4.85
CA LEU A 378 13.38 -4.30 3.82
C LEU A 378 14.73 -3.62 4.11
N MET A 379 14.98 -3.16 5.34
CA MET A 379 16.26 -2.59 5.73
C MET A 379 17.41 -3.57 5.52
N LYS A 380 17.24 -4.83 5.93
CA LYS A 380 18.25 -5.89 5.69
C LYS A 380 18.51 -6.10 4.21
N ALA A 381 17.46 -6.09 3.38
CA ALA A 381 17.61 -6.28 1.94
C ALA A 381 18.38 -5.13 1.28
N TYR A 382 18.14 -3.88 1.69
CA TYR A 382 18.92 -2.72 1.22
C TYR A 382 20.37 -2.79 1.69
N ILE A 383 20.62 -3.06 2.97
CA ILE A 383 21.99 -3.17 3.51
C ILE A 383 22.77 -4.26 2.77
N GLN A 384 22.18 -5.44 2.58
CA GLN A 384 22.81 -6.52 1.82
C GLN A 384 23.12 -6.14 0.37
N ALA A 385 22.21 -5.41 -0.28
CA ALA A 385 22.42 -4.96 -1.66
C ALA A 385 23.52 -3.89 -1.76
N VAL A 386 23.58 -2.94 -0.82
CA VAL A 386 24.62 -1.91 -0.77
C VAL A 386 25.99 -2.56 -0.56
N VAL A 387 26.10 -3.51 0.39
CA VAL A 387 27.35 -4.25 0.63
C VAL A 387 27.76 -5.05 -0.61
N ALA A 388 26.83 -5.72 -1.30
CA ALA A 388 27.13 -6.50 -2.49
C ALA A 388 27.54 -5.67 -3.72
N HIS A 389 27.33 -4.34 -3.71
CA HIS A 389 27.80 -3.45 -4.77
C HIS A 389 29.14 -2.76 -4.44
N GLN A 390 29.60 -2.85 -3.19
CA GLN A 390 30.89 -2.29 -2.74
C GLN A 390 32.05 -3.28 -2.91
N TYR A 391 31.76 -4.56 -3.09
CA TYR A 391 32.70 -5.67 -3.34
C TYR A 391 32.32 -6.37 -4.64
#